data_AF-A0A0Q9QZ82-F1
#
_entry.id   AF-A0A0Q9QZ82-F1
#
_cell.length_a   1.000
_cell.length_b   1.000
_cell.length_c   1.000
_cell.angle_alpha   90.00
_cell.angle_beta   90.00
_cell.angle_gamma   90.00
#
_symmetry.space_group_name_H-M   'P 1'
#
loop_
_entity.id
_entity.type
_entity.pdbx_description
1 polymer ?
#
loop_
_entity_poly.entity_id
_entity_poly.type
_entity_poly.pdbx_seq_one_letter_code
_entity_poly.pdbx_strand_id
1 'polypeptide(L)'
;MKSLTHRRIDQQAQLPPGSTSNYFRTRDALLIGVADAIVEQEMAGAGAAFAPDSVDEFLDALAALVDHITSNQRIVTTARLVLFMEASHDPALREALWRGRALIATALEPVLRGLGARDPHTAAGAVMACSEGLILHRIARHDETDVRPILDLVVRAALG
;
A
#
# COMPACT_ATOMS: atom_id res chain seq x y z
N MET A 1 14.38 -7.62 9.44
CA MET A 1 13.61 -7.12 10.62
C MET A 1 13.97 -7.81 11.95
N LYS A 2 15.13 -7.53 12.55
CA LYS A 2 15.62 -8.26 13.76
C LYS A 2 15.14 -7.70 15.09
N SER A 3 14.59 -6.48 15.11
CA SER A 3 14.11 -5.83 16.33
C SER A 3 12.70 -6.28 16.74
N LEU A 4 11.87 -6.73 15.80
CA LEU A 4 10.49 -7.16 16.05
C LEU A 4 10.46 -8.57 16.66
N THR A 5 10.18 -8.64 17.96
CA THR A 5 10.11 -9.89 18.74
C THR A 5 8.90 -9.85 19.65
N HIS A 6 8.25 -10.99 19.90
CA HIS A 6 7.09 -11.10 20.79
C HIS A 6 7.30 -10.41 22.13
N ARG A 7 8.44 -10.66 22.79
CA ARG A 7 8.76 -10.02 24.08
C ARG A 7 8.77 -8.49 24.00
N ARG A 8 9.38 -7.93 22.95
CA ARG A 8 9.41 -6.47 22.75
C ARG A 8 8.02 -5.91 22.43
N ILE A 9 7.20 -6.67 21.71
CA ILE A 9 5.81 -6.28 21.45
C ILE A 9 5.02 -6.28 22.75
N ASP A 10 5.08 -7.35 23.54
CA ASP A 10 4.41 -7.42 24.85
C ASP A 10 4.83 -6.24 25.74
N GLN A 11 6.13 -5.93 25.81
CA GLN A 11 6.66 -4.79 26.56
C GLN A 11 6.14 -3.45 26.04
N GLN A 12 6.19 -3.21 24.73
CA GLN A 12 5.76 -1.96 24.11
C GLN A 12 4.25 -1.76 24.24
N ALA A 13 3.47 -2.84 24.13
CA ALA A 13 2.01 -2.84 24.25
C ALA A 13 1.52 -2.96 25.71
N GLN A 14 2.44 -3.04 26.68
CA GLN A 14 2.14 -3.21 28.11
C GLN A 14 1.27 -4.44 28.40
N LEU A 15 1.49 -5.52 27.64
CA LEU A 15 0.79 -6.80 27.80
C LEU A 15 1.57 -7.74 28.74
N PRO A 16 0.89 -8.72 29.35
CA PRO A 16 1.55 -9.80 30.06
C PRO A 16 2.60 -10.53 29.18
N PRO A 17 3.72 -11.01 29.76
CA PRO A 17 4.70 -11.78 29.00
C PRO A 17 4.07 -13.01 28.33
N GLY A 18 4.27 -13.15 27.02
CA GLY A 18 3.75 -14.27 26.22
C GLY A 18 2.40 -14.01 25.55
N SER A 19 1.76 -12.86 25.79
CA SER A 19 0.49 -12.51 25.15
C SER A 19 0.57 -12.54 23.63
N THR A 20 1.57 -11.89 23.03
CA THR A 20 1.75 -11.88 21.57
C THR A 20 2.01 -13.30 21.06
N SER A 21 2.79 -14.12 21.77
CA SER A 21 3.11 -15.49 21.35
C SER A 21 1.90 -16.43 21.41
N ASN A 22 0.92 -16.12 22.26
CA ASN A 22 -0.34 -16.83 22.32
C ASN A 22 -1.17 -16.66 21.04
N TYR A 23 -1.14 -15.48 20.42
CA TYR A 23 -1.83 -15.21 19.16
C TYR A 23 -0.99 -15.57 17.93
N PHE A 24 0.31 -15.27 17.97
CA PHE A 24 1.22 -15.46 16.84
C PHE A 24 2.36 -16.37 17.27
N ARG A 25 2.17 -17.69 17.18
CA ARG A 25 3.13 -18.65 17.76
C ARG A 25 4.54 -18.60 17.15
N THR A 26 4.67 -18.20 15.89
CA THR A 26 5.94 -18.08 15.18
C THR A 26 6.20 -16.64 14.74
N ARG A 27 7.46 -16.33 14.41
CA ARG A 27 7.82 -15.04 13.82
C ARG A 27 7.06 -14.81 12.51
N ASP A 28 6.97 -15.82 11.67
CA ASP A 28 6.30 -15.71 10.37
C ASP A 28 4.80 -15.44 10.54
N ALA A 29 4.14 -16.13 11.48
CA ALA A 29 2.74 -15.86 11.81
C ALA A 29 2.53 -14.43 12.30
N LEU A 30 3.47 -13.89 13.09
CA LEU A 30 3.43 -12.50 13.53
C LEU A 30 3.60 -11.53 12.35
N LEU A 31 4.53 -11.79 11.42
CA LEU A 31 4.74 -10.90 10.28
C LEU A 31 3.55 -10.90 9.33
N ILE A 32 2.97 -12.08 9.08
CA ILE A 32 1.75 -12.21 8.29
C ILE A 32 0.59 -11.47 8.97
N GLY A 33 0.41 -11.64 10.28
CA GLY A 33 -0.62 -10.92 11.02
C GLY A 33 -0.47 -9.40 10.97
N VAL A 34 0.77 -8.89 11.05
CA VAL A 34 1.05 -7.46 10.87
C VAL A 34 0.76 -7.01 9.44
N ALA A 35 1.15 -7.79 8.42
CA ALA A 35 0.86 -7.46 7.03
C ALA A 35 -0.65 -7.42 6.75
N ASP A 36 -1.39 -8.41 7.25
CA ASP A 36 -2.85 -8.48 7.11
C ASP A 36 -3.53 -7.28 7.81
N ALA A 37 -3.09 -6.92 9.01
CA ALA A 37 -3.61 -5.74 9.73
C ALA A 37 -3.31 -4.41 9.00
N ILE A 38 -2.13 -4.28 8.39
CA ILE A 38 -1.78 -3.11 7.56
C ILE A 38 -2.70 -3.03 6.34
N VAL A 39 -2.88 -4.15 5.63
CA VAL A 39 -3.77 -4.21 4.46
C VAL A 39 -5.21 -3.86 4.84
N GLU A 40 -5.72 -4.42 5.94
CA GLU A 40 -7.05 -4.11 6.45
C GLU A 40 -7.21 -2.61 6.75
N GLN A 41 -6.22 -2.00 7.40
CA GLN A 41 -6.23 -0.57 7.72
C GLN A 41 -6.20 0.29 6.44
N GLU A 42 -5.35 -0.04 5.47
CA GLU A 42 -5.28 0.70 4.19
C GLU A 42 -6.58 0.53 3.37
N MET A 43 -7.24 -0.63 3.43
CA MET A 43 -8.50 -0.89 2.73
C MET A 43 -9.71 -0.24 3.40
N ALA A 44 -9.73 -0.14 4.73
CA ALA A 44 -10.81 0.54 5.46
C ALA A 44 -10.93 2.02 5.05
N GLY A 45 -9.80 2.66 4.71
CA GLY A 45 -9.77 4.04 4.17
C GLY A 45 -10.22 4.15 2.71
N ALA A 46 -10.25 3.05 1.96
CA ALA A 46 -10.64 3.02 0.54
C ALA A 46 -12.15 2.76 0.32
N GLY A 47 -12.94 2.68 1.40
CA GLY A 47 -14.31 2.14 1.44
C GLY A 47 -15.43 2.94 0.72
N ALA A 48 -15.12 3.87 -0.16
CA ALA A 48 -16.11 4.48 -1.04
C ALA A 48 -15.92 3.97 -2.47
N ALA A 49 -17.01 3.68 -3.19
CA ALA A 49 -16.95 3.44 -4.62
C ALA A 49 -16.46 4.73 -5.29
N PHE A 50 -15.17 4.79 -5.63
CA PHE A 50 -14.58 5.90 -6.35
C PHE A 50 -14.87 5.71 -7.85
N ALA A 51 -15.63 6.64 -8.42
CA ALA A 51 -16.05 6.63 -9.81
C ALA A 51 -15.81 8.02 -10.41
N PRO A 52 -14.57 8.37 -10.78
CA PRO A 52 -14.28 9.66 -11.39
C PRO A 52 -14.92 9.78 -12.77
N ASP A 53 -15.47 10.95 -13.07
CA ASP A 53 -16.09 11.25 -14.37
C ASP A 53 -15.07 11.75 -15.40
N SER A 54 -13.83 12.02 -14.98
CA SER A 54 -12.77 12.53 -15.85
C SER A 54 -11.37 12.09 -15.41
N VAL A 55 -10.41 12.20 -16.33
CA VAL A 55 -8.99 11.94 -16.06
C VAL A 55 -8.45 12.91 -15.01
N ASP A 56 -8.86 14.19 -15.04
CA ASP A 56 -8.39 15.17 -14.07
C ASP A 56 -8.89 14.86 -12.65
N GLU A 57 -10.15 14.45 -12.50
CA GLU A 57 -10.69 14.03 -11.20
C GLU A 57 -9.97 12.77 -10.67
N PHE A 58 -9.67 11.82 -11.55
CA PHE A 58 -8.87 10.64 -11.21
C PHE A 58 -7.46 11.02 -10.73
N LEU A 59 -6.81 11.96 -11.40
CA LEU A 59 -5.47 12.45 -11.03
C LEU A 59 -5.47 13.19 -9.70
N ASP A 60 -6.47 14.04 -9.47
CA ASP A 60 -6.62 14.78 -8.22
C ASP A 60 -6.83 13.82 -7.04
N ALA A 61 -7.65 12.78 -7.23
CA ALA A 61 -7.85 11.73 -6.23
C ALA A 61 -6.58 10.90 -5.97
N LEU A 62 -5.83 10.54 -7.01
CA LEU A 62 -4.55 9.83 -6.84
C LEU A 62 -3.52 10.68 -6.10
N ALA A 63 -3.39 11.96 -6.44
CA ALA A 63 -2.48 12.88 -5.77
C ALA A 63 -2.86 13.03 -4.28
N ALA A 64 -4.14 13.27 -4.00
CA ALA A 64 -4.67 13.36 -2.63
C ALA A 64 -4.47 12.06 -1.84
N LEU A 65 -4.63 10.90 -2.47
CA LEU A 65 -4.35 9.60 -1.85
C LEU A 65 -2.87 9.49 -1.46
N VAL A 66 -1.96 9.80 -2.38
CA VAL A 66 -0.51 9.78 -2.12
C VAL A 66 -0.14 10.75 -1.00
N ASP A 67 -0.69 11.97 -0.99
CA ASP A 67 -0.55 12.94 0.10
C ASP A 67 -1.00 12.36 1.43
N HIS A 68 -2.22 11.82 1.48
CA HIS A 68 -2.82 11.30 2.70
C HIS A 68 -2.02 10.14 3.30
N ILE A 69 -1.64 9.15 2.47
CA ILE A 69 -0.91 7.97 2.98
C ILE A 69 0.54 8.31 3.37
N THR A 70 1.16 9.29 2.72
CA THR A 70 2.54 9.71 3.04
C THR A 70 2.63 10.72 4.18
N SER A 71 1.51 11.34 4.57
CA SER A 71 1.41 12.27 5.71
C SER A 71 0.67 11.66 6.90
N ASN A 72 -0.67 11.55 6.83
CA ASN A 72 -1.52 11.07 7.92
C ASN A 72 -1.24 9.60 8.28
N GLN A 73 -0.93 8.77 7.29
CA GLN A 73 -0.68 7.33 7.51
C GLN A 73 0.81 6.95 7.43
N ARG A 74 1.71 7.94 7.54
CA ARG A 74 3.15 7.79 7.33
C ARG A 74 3.77 6.61 8.07
N ILE A 75 3.37 6.38 9.32
CA ILE A 75 3.89 5.30 10.16
C ILE A 75 3.54 3.93 9.56
N VAL A 76 2.26 3.74 9.19
CA VAL A 76 1.75 2.48 8.63
C VAL A 76 2.34 2.24 7.24
N THR A 77 2.40 3.28 6.40
CA THR A 77 3.04 3.20 5.08
C THR A 77 4.53 2.87 5.20
N THR A 78 5.24 3.44 6.17
CA THR A 78 6.65 3.08 6.45
C THR A 78 6.78 1.62 6.85
N ALA A 79 5.90 1.13 7.74
CA ALA A 79 5.90 -0.28 8.13
C ALA A 79 5.66 -1.20 6.93
N ARG A 80 4.71 -0.86 6.04
CA ARG A 80 4.44 -1.61 4.80
C ARG A 80 5.67 -1.66 3.89
N LEU A 81 6.35 -0.55 3.67
CA LEU A 81 7.56 -0.50 2.84
C LEU A 81 8.70 -1.35 3.42
N VAL A 82 8.86 -1.37 4.75
CA VAL A 82 9.84 -2.25 5.41
C VAL A 82 9.47 -3.73 5.22
N LEU A 83 8.20 -4.10 5.38
CA LEU A 83 7.73 -5.47 5.15
C LEU A 83 7.89 -5.88 3.69
N PHE A 84 7.61 -4.98 2.74
CA PHE A 84 7.77 -5.21 1.31
C PHE A 84 9.22 -5.58 0.97
N MET A 85 10.19 -4.88 1.55
CA MET A 85 11.61 -5.24 1.37
C MET A 85 11.97 -6.58 2.03
N GLU A 86 11.44 -6.88 3.21
CA GLU A 86 11.69 -8.18 3.86
C GLU A 86 11.08 -9.35 3.06
N ALA A 87 9.92 -9.14 2.43
CA ALA A 87 9.22 -10.13 1.62
C ALA A 87 10.03 -10.64 0.42
N SER A 88 11.10 -9.95 0.01
CA SER A 88 12.05 -10.48 -0.98
C SER A 88 12.73 -11.79 -0.53
N HIS A 89 12.81 -12.05 0.78
CA HIS A 89 13.43 -13.25 1.36
C HIS A 89 12.42 -14.22 2.00
N ASP A 90 11.15 -13.84 2.09
CA ASP A 90 10.09 -14.59 2.77
C ASP A 90 8.88 -14.78 1.83
N PRO A 91 8.69 -15.99 1.26
CA PRO A 91 7.58 -16.26 0.35
C PRO A 91 6.20 -16.09 0.98
N ALA A 92 6.01 -16.46 2.25
CA ALA A 92 4.71 -16.39 2.89
C ALA A 92 4.31 -14.92 3.15
N LEU A 93 5.26 -14.08 3.57
CA LEU A 93 5.04 -12.65 3.70
C LEU A 93 4.76 -12.00 2.33
N ARG A 94 5.46 -12.43 1.28
CA ARG A 94 5.24 -11.95 -0.09
C ARG A 94 3.82 -12.23 -0.57
N GLU A 95 3.32 -13.44 -0.37
CA GLU A 95 1.94 -13.81 -0.71
C GLU A 95 0.93 -12.95 0.08
N ALA A 96 1.17 -12.69 1.36
CA ALA A 96 0.28 -11.84 2.16
C ALA A 96 0.18 -10.41 1.60
N LEU A 97 1.31 -9.77 1.30
CA LEU A 97 1.33 -8.43 0.71
C LEU A 97 0.77 -8.39 -0.71
N TRP A 98 1.01 -9.45 -1.50
CA TRP A 98 0.50 -9.55 -2.87
C TRP A 98 -1.03 -9.60 -2.92
N ARG A 99 -1.68 -10.30 -1.97
CA ARG A 99 -3.15 -10.32 -1.86
C ARG A 99 -3.73 -8.92 -1.70
N GLY A 100 -3.16 -8.10 -0.81
CA GLY A 100 -3.60 -6.71 -0.62
C GLY A 100 -3.44 -5.87 -1.90
N ARG A 101 -2.30 -6.02 -2.60
CA ARG A 101 -2.05 -5.37 -3.89
C ARG A 101 -3.07 -5.80 -4.96
N ALA A 102 -3.42 -7.08 -5.02
CA ALA A 102 -4.37 -7.60 -6.00
C ALA A 102 -5.79 -7.04 -5.82
N LEU A 103 -6.22 -6.80 -4.57
CA LEU A 103 -7.50 -6.15 -4.28
C LEU A 103 -7.54 -4.72 -4.84
N ILE A 104 -6.46 -3.94 -4.66
CA ILE A 104 -6.35 -2.58 -5.22
C ILE A 104 -6.39 -2.62 -6.75
N ALA A 105 -5.65 -3.52 -7.38
CA ALA A 105 -5.65 -3.67 -8.84
C ALA A 105 -7.06 -3.98 -9.36
N THR A 106 -7.76 -4.89 -8.69
CA THR A 106 -9.13 -5.30 -9.05
C THR A 106 -10.13 -4.14 -8.93
N ALA A 107 -9.95 -3.27 -7.94
CA ALA A 107 -10.77 -2.06 -7.75
C ALA A 107 -10.45 -0.97 -8.79
N LEU A 108 -9.20 -0.88 -9.26
CA LEU A 108 -8.73 0.16 -10.17
C LEU A 108 -9.08 -0.12 -11.65
N GLU A 109 -9.11 -1.39 -12.06
CA GLU A 109 -9.39 -1.77 -13.44
C GLU A 109 -10.74 -1.24 -13.99
N PRO A 110 -11.88 -1.31 -13.26
CA PRO A 110 -13.15 -0.73 -13.72
C PRO A 110 -13.07 0.79 -13.92
N VAL A 111 -12.36 1.50 -13.04
CA VAL A 111 -12.16 2.95 -13.14
C VAL A 111 -11.40 3.29 -14.42
N LEU A 112 -10.26 2.64 -14.64
CA LEU A 112 -9.43 2.88 -15.83
C LEU A 112 -10.15 2.49 -17.12
N ARG A 113 -10.96 1.43 -17.11
CA ARG A 113 -11.84 1.06 -18.23
C ARG A 113 -12.85 2.17 -18.53
N GLY A 114 -13.49 2.73 -17.50
CA GLY A 114 -14.43 3.85 -17.64
C GLY A 114 -13.79 5.11 -18.22
N LEU A 115 -12.51 5.34 -17.90
CA LEU A 115 -11.71 6.45 -18.42
C LEU A 115 -11.12 6.19 -19.83
N GLY A 116 -11.38 5.02 -20.42
CA GLY A 116 -11.01 4.71 -21.81
C GLY A 116 -9.74 3.88 -21.99
N ALA A 117 -9.19 3.27 -20.94
CA ALA A 117 -8.01 2.40 -21.05
C ALA A 117 -8.27 1.22 -22.00
N ARG A 118 -7.41 1.08 -23.02
CA ARG A 118 -7.46 -0.06 -23.97
C ARG A 118 -7.11 -1.39 -23.31
N ASP A 119 -6.16 -1.36 -22.36
CA ASP A 119 -5.78 -2.49 -21.51
C ASP A 119 -5.81 -2.04 -20.03
N PRO A 120 -6.97 -2.13 -19.37
CA PRO A 120 -7.13 -1.69 -17.98
C PRO A 120 -6.22 -2.40 -16.98
N HIS A 121 -5.86 -3.67 -17.24
CA HIS A 121 -5.00 -4.45 -16.35
C HIS A 121 -3.56 -3.93 -16.38
N THR A 122 -3.00 -3.73 -17.58
CA THR A 122 -1.67 -3.12 -17.73
C THR A 122 -1.65 -1.68 -17.24
N ALA A 123 -2.72 -0.91 -17.51
CA ALA A 123 -2.88 0.46 -17.01
C ALA A 123 -2.88 0.52 -15.48
N ALA A 124 -3.64 -0.36 -14.80
CA ALA A 124 -3.65 -0.45 -13.34
C ALA A 124 -2.26 -0.77 -12.80
N GLY A 125 -1.57 -1.73 -13.42
CA GLY A 125 -0.19 -2.09 -13.06
C GLY A 125 0.77 -0.90 -13.14
N ALA A 126 0.71 -0.12 -14.22
CA ALA A 126 1.57 1.05 -14.44
C ALA A 126 1.30 2.16 -13.42
N VAL A 127 0.02 2.51 -13.20
CA VAL A 127 -0.39 3.53 -12.23
C VAL A 127 0.04 3.13 -10.82
N MET A 128 -0.23 1.87 -10.41
CA MET A 128 0.16 1.38 -9.10
C MET A 128 1.68 1.37 -8.88
N ALA A 129 2.45 0.92 -9.88
CA ALA A 129 3.91 0.91 -9.79
C ALA A 129 4.49 2.33 -9.68
N CYS A 130 3.94 3.28 -10.46
CA CYS A 130 4.31 4.68 -10.36
C CYS A 130 4.00 5.25 -8.96
N SER A 131 2.77 5.07 -8.49
CA SER A 131 2.35 5.52 -7.16
C SER A 131 3.22 4.92 -6.05
N GLU A 132 3.54 3.63 -6.11
CA GLU A 132 4.41 2.98 -5.13
C GLU A 132 5.83 3.58 -5.11
N GLY A 133 6.39 3.90 -6.27
CA GLY A 133 7.68 4.61 -6.37
C GLY A 133 7.64 6.02 -5.77
N LEU A 134 6.56 6.77 -6.03
CA LEU A 134 6.36 8.11 -5.45
C LEU A 134 6.21 8.03 -3.92
N ILE A 135 5.40 7.11 -3.42
CA ILE A 135 5.22 6.84 -1.98
C ILE A 135 6.57 6.50 -1.34
N LEU A 136 7.36 5.62 -1.96
CA LEU A 136 8.70 5.28 -1.49
C LEU A 136 9.60 6.51 -1.38
N HIS A 137 9.65 7.36 -2.41
CA HIS A 137 10.46 8.59 -2.37
C HIS A 137 10.01 9.55 -1.29
N ARG A 138 8.70 9.77 -1.12
CA ARG A 138 8.17 10.62 -0.05
C ARG A 138 8.53 10.12 1.34
N ILE A 139 8.39 8.81 1.59
CA ILE A 139 8.71 8.21 2.88
C ILE A 139 10.21 8.23 3.14
N ALA A 140 11.01 7.72 2.20
CA ALA A 140 12.44 7.44 2.42
C ALA A 140 13.34 8.65 2.18
N ARG A 141 12.95 9.57 1.29
CA ARG A 141 13.75 10.76 0.93
C ARG A 141 13.16 12.06 1.42
N HIS A 142 11.94 12.04 2.00
CA HIS A 142 11.20 13.26 2.35
C HIS A 142 11.00 14.15 1.11
N ASP A 143 10.74 13.54 -0.04
CA ASP A 143 10.48 14.25 -1.28
C ASP A 143 9.12 14.96 -1.21
N GLU A 144 9.11 16.29 -1.32
CA GLU A 144 7.90 17.12 -1.28
C GLU A 144 7.45 17.54 -2.69
N THR A 145 8.04 16.96 -3.74
CA THR A 145 7.68 17.25 -5.13
C THR A 145 6.19 16.96 -5.38
N ASP A 146 5.57 17.85 -6.15
CA ASP A 146 4.21 17.64 -6.66
C ASP A 146 4.17 16.37 -7.51
N VAL A 147 3.34 15.43 -7.09
CA VAL A 147 3.19 14.11 -7.72
C VAL A 147 2.28 14.15 -8.94
N ARG A 148 1.39 15.15 -9.04
CA ARG A 148 0.35 15.19 -10.07
C ARG A 148 0.92 15.20 -11.49
N PRO A 149 1.99 15.95 -11.84
CA PRO A 149 2.55 15.91 -13.19
C PRO A 149 3.12 14.54 -13.57
N ILE A 150 3.70 13.81 -12.62
CA ILE A 150 4.25 12.46 -12.87
C ILE A 150 3.11 11.46 -13.06
N LEU A 151 2.06 11.55 -12.23
CA LEU A 151 0.86 10.73 -12.37
C LEU A 151 0.14 11.01 -13.68
N ASP A 152 0.02 12.27 -14.10
CA ASP A 152 -0.60 12.67 -15.38
C ASP A 152 0.08 12.00 -16.58
N LEU A 153 1.42 12.03 -16.60
CA LEU A 153 2.21 11.38 -17.65
C LEU A 153 1.89 9.88 -17.75
N VAL A 154 1.90 9.17 -16.61
CA VAL A 154 1.66 7.72 -16.58
C VAL A 154 0.22 7.38 -16.91
N VAL A 155 -0.75 8.11 -16.35
CA VAL A 155 -2.18 7.89 -16.62
C VAL A 155 -2.51 8.11 -18.08
N ARG A 156 -2.06 9.22 -18.68
CA ARG A 156 -2.31 9.49 -20.11
C ARG A 156 -1.70 8.43 -21.01
N ALA A 157 -0.46 8.02 -20.73
CA ALA A 157 0.19 6.94 -21.47
C ALA A 157 -0.55 5.60 -21.32
N ALA A 158 -1.14 5.34 -20.15
CA ALA A 158 -1.90 4.13 -19.87
C ALA A 158 -3.28 4.09 -20.55
N LEU A 159 -3.87 5.25 -20.86
CA LEU A 159 -5.17 5.34 -21.55
C LEU A 159 -5.03 5.12 -23.07
N GLY A 160 -3.86 5.40 -23.66
CA GLY A 160 -3.53 5.09 -25.06
C GLY A 160 -3.74 6.25 -26.03
#